data_AF-A0A3C0ZTM2-F1
#
_entry.id   AF-A0A3C0ZTM2-F1
#
_cell.length_a   1.000
_cell.length_b   1.000
_cell.length_c   1.000
_cell.angle_alpha   90.00
_cell.angle_beta   90.00
_cell.angle_gamma   90.00
#
_symmetry.space_group_name_H-M   'P 1'
#
loop_
_entity.id
_entity.type
_entity.pdbx_description
1 polymer ?
#
loop_
_entity_poly.entity_id
_entity_poly.type
_entity_poly.pdbx_seq_one_letter_code
_entity_poly.pdbx_strand_id
1 'polypeptide(L)'
;MVRHDDGGSEVFFIPRHKCNNPRCGKVHRMLPDFMVPFKHYTEDVISDTVNDNSEQAQICDGPSTATVRRWKRWIGLNATDIDGHLRSIGYRELGFSKELLNSGCSLLLKLKSSISHGWLRTILCLIYNSGASLVPVYT
;
A
#
# COMPACT_ATOMS: atom_id res chain seq x y z
N MET A 1 13.87 -9.12 2.41
CA MET A 1 13.42 -10.45 1.95
C MET A 1 11.92 -10.37 1.76
N VAL A 2 11.45 -10.65 0.55
CA VAL A 2 10.03 -10.75 0.20
C VAL A 2 9.74 -12.21 -0.12
N ARG A 3 8.62 -12.74 0.35
CA ARG A 3 8.15 -14.10 0.10
C ARG A 3 7.07 -14.10 -0.98
N HIS A 4 7.09 -15.14 -1.78
CA HIS A 4 6.10 -15.45 -2.79
C HIS A 4 5.11 -16.49 -2.25
N ASP A 5 4.05 -16.76 -2.99
CA ASP A 5 3.00 -17.74 -2.67
C ASP A 5 3.45 -19.20 -2.89
N ASP A 6 4.51 -19.42 -3.66
CA ASP A 6 5.16 -20.72 -3.89
C ASP A 6 6.17 -21.12 -2.80
N GLY A 7 6.26 -20.35 -1.71
CA GLY A 7 7.25 -20.55 -0.64
C GLY A 7 8.65 -20.01 -0.96
N GLY A 8 8.88 -19.48 -2.16
CA GLY A 8 10.09 -18.81 -2.57
C GLY A 8 10.33 -17.51 -1.81
N SER A 9 11.60 -17.09 -1.74
CA SER A 9 11.95 -15.80 -1.14
C SER A 9 13.12 -15.14 -1.84
N GLU A 10 13.03 -13.82 -2.01
CA GLU A 10 14.04 -13.02 -2.70
C GLU A 10 14.50 -11.83 -1.84
N VAL A 11 15.78 -11.46 -2.00
CA VAL A 11 16.38 -10.28 -1.36
C VAL A 11 16.50 -9.17 -2.40
N PHE A 12 15.76 -8.08 -2.17
CA PHE A 12 15.80 -6.91 -3.03
C PHE A 12 16.57 -5.76 -2.39
N PHE A 13 17.27 -5.01 -3.24
CA PHE A 13 17.85 -3.73 -2.85
C PHE A 13 16.80 -2.63 -2.91
N ILE A 14 16.72 -1.82 -1.86
CA ILE A 14 15.82 -0.66 -1.84
C ILE A 14 16.47 0.48 -2.63
N PRO A 15 15.86 0.94 -3.74
CA PRO A 15 16.42 2.00 -4.55
C PRO A 15 16.47 3.32 -3.76
N ARG A 16 17.56 4.06 -3.98
CA ARG A 16 17.82 5.35 -3.32
C ARG A 16 17.98 6.43 -4.39
N HIS A 17 17.16 7.47 -4.30
CA HIS A 17 17.15 8.56 -5.28
C HIS A 17 17.39 9.91 -4.60
N LYS A 18 18.17 10.77 -5.26
CA LYS A 18 18.34 12.15 -4.83
C LYS A 18 17.06 12.94 -5.17
N CYS A 19 16.49 13.64 -4.19
CA CYS A 19 15.33 14.49 -4.41
C CYS A 19 15.68 15.62 -5.37
N ASN A 20 14.90 15.79 -6.42
CA ASN A 20 15.01 16.93 -7.33
C ASN A 20 14.34 18.20 -6.78
N ASN A 21 13.57 18.11 -5.68
CA ASN A 21 13.02 19.28 -5.00
C ASN A 21 14.16 20.15 -4.47
N PRO A 22 14.31 21.41 -4.94
CA PRO A 22 15.38 22.30 -4.52
C PRO A 22 15.41 22.57 -3.02
N ARG A 23 14.27 22.48 -2.32
CA ARG A 23 14.17 22.67 -0.87
C ARG A 23 14.61 21.44 -0.07
N CYS A 24 14.69 20.26 -0.70
CA CYS A 24 15.05 19.03 -0.02
C CYS A 24 16.52 18.66 -0.24
N GLY A 25 16.93 18.41 -1.49
CA GLY A 25 18.30 18.04 -1.87
C GLY A 25 18.87 16.74 -1.29
N LYS A 26 18.12 16.01 -0.45
CA LYS A 26 18.54 14.78 0.23
C LYS A 26 18.34 13.53 -0.61
N VAL A 27 18.96 12.42 -0.20
CA VAL A 27 18.73 11.08 -0.78
C VAL A 27 17.61 10.38 0.00
N HIS A 28 16.55 9.95 -0.69
CA HIS A 28 15.42 9.22 -0.14
C HIS A 28 15.44 7.77 -0.59
N ARG A 29 14.83 6.90 0.21
CA ARG A 29 14.45 5.54 -0.21
C ARG A 29 13.12 5.64 -0.94
N MET A 30 13.03 5.01 -2.11
CA MET A 30 11.74 4.81 -2.77
C MET A 30 11.22 3.44 -2.43
N LEU A 31 9.94 3.33 -2.12
CA LEU A 31 9.27 2.05 -1.95
C LEU A 31 9.09 1.41 -3.33
N PRO A 32 9.70 0.23 -3.59
CA PRO A 32 9.43 -0.52 -4.81
C PRO A 32 7.99 -1.00 -4.83
N ASP A 33 7.46 -1.14 -6.03
CA ASP A 33 6.04 -1.31 -6.27
C ASP A 33 5.51 -2.70 -5.93
N PHE A 34 6.38 -3.71 -5.81
CA PHE A 34 6.07 -5.05 -5.31
C PHE A 34 6.16 -5.18 -3.77
N MET A 35 6.65 -4.15 -3.06
CA MET A 35 6.84 -4.21 -1.60
C MET A 35 5.71 -3.53 -0.83
N VAL A 36 5.24 -4.19 0.22
CA VAL A 36 4.37 -3.57 1.22
C VAL A 36 5.15 -3.31 2.52
N PRO A 37 5.17 -2.07 3.05
CA PRO A 37 5.91 -1.74 4.25
C PRO A 37 5.57 -2.65 5.44
N PHE A 38 6.64 -3.10 6.11
CA PHE A 38 6.61 -3.99 7.28
C PHE A 38 5.99 -5.38 7.03
N LYS A 39 5.88 -5.81 5.78
CA LYS A 39 5.32 -7.12 5.41
C LYS A 39 6.33 -7.86 4.54
N HIS A 40 6.36 -9.18 4.71
CA HIS A 40 7.32 -10.06 4.02
C HIS A 40 6.66 -10.81 2.86
N TYR A 41 5.56 -10.32 2.30
CA TYR A 41 4.91 -10.90 1.14
C TYR A 41 4.83 -9.86 0.04
N THR A 42 4.77 -10.31 -1.21
CA THR A 42 4.51 -9.43 -2.35
C THR A 42 3.19 -8.71 -2.19
N GLU A 43 3.05 -7.56 -2.85
CA GLU A 43 1.80 -6.81 -2.83
C GLU A 43 0.62 -7.63 -3.36
N ASP A 44 0.80 -8.40 -4.43
CA ASP A 44 -0.25 -9.23 -5.03
C ASP A 44 -0.85 -10.21 -4.01
N VAL A 45 0.01 -10.96 -3.29
CA VAL A 45 -0.43 -11.91 -2.24
C VAL A 45 -1.22 -11.20 -1.15
N ILE A 46 -0.80 -9.99 -0.76
CA ILE A 46 -1.48 -9.22 0.27
C ILE A 46 -2.81 -8.66 -0.26
N SER A 47 -2.85 -8.10 -1.47
CA SER A 47 -4.06 -7.51 -2.05
C SER A 47 -5.15 -8.56 -2.29
N ASP A 48 -4.76 -9.73 -2.79
CA ASP A 48 -5.68 -10.82 -3.12
C ASP A 48 -6.31 -11.38 -1.86
N THR A 49 -5.50 -11.66 -0.83
CA THR A 49 -6.01 -12.16 0.48
C THR A 49 -6.83 -11.13 1.25
N VAL A 50 -6.59 -9.83 1.05
CA VAL A 50 -7.40 -8.75 1.64
C VAL A 50 -8.74 -8.62 0.93
N ASN A 51 -8.80 -8.85 -0.38
CA ASN A 51 -10.02 -8.78 -1.18
C ASN A 51 -10.87 -10.05 -1.10
N ASP A 52 -10.26 -11.20 -0.83
CA ASP A 52 -10.97 -12.45 -0.68
C ASP A 52 -11.79 -12.48 0.62
N ASN A 53 -13.10 -12.72 0.50
CA ASN A 53 -14.02 -12.89 1.61
C ASN A 53 -14.31 -14.36 1.93
N SER A 54 -13.74 -15.29 1.15
CA SER A 54 -13.86 -16.72 1.41
C SER A 54 -13.09 -17.10 2.69
N GLU A 55 -13.65 -18.03 3.47
CA GLU A 55 -12.98 -18.61 4.63
C GLU A 55 -12.09 -19.82 4.22
N GLN A 56 -11.86 -20.06 2.92
CA GLN A 56 -11.31 -21.32 2.45
C GLN A 56 -9.77 -21.36 2.33
N ALA A 57 -9.26 -22.47 2.88
CA ALA A 57 -8.01 -23.19 2.65
C ALA A 57 -6.69 -22.39 2.63
N GLN A 58 -6.00 -22.42 3.78
CA GLN A 58 -4.55 -22.20 3.82
C GLN A 58 -3.85 -23.05 2.76
N ILE A 59 -3.23 -22.38 1.79
CA ILE A 59 -2.20 -22.98 0.94
C ILE A 59 -1.02 -23.30 1.86
N CYS A 60 -0.40 -24.48 1.69
CA CYS A 60 0.65 -25.00 2.59
C CYS A 60 1.81 -24.00 2.82
N ASP A 61 2.05 -23.11 1.86
CA ASP A 61 3.14 -22.11 1.88
C ASP A 61 2.64 -20.64 1.88
N GLY A 62 1.32 -20.44 2.00
CA GLY A 62 0.69 -19.12 2.01
C GLY A 62 0.69 -18.43 3.38
N PRO A 63 0.25 -17.15 3.45
CA PRO A 63 0.14 -16.45 4.72
C PRO A 63 -0.86 -17.14 5.66
N SER A 64 -0.50 -17.23 6.95
CA SER A 64 -1.41 -17.79 7.95
C SER A 64 -2.69 -16.95 8.10
N THR A 65 -3.78 -17.57 8.53
CA THR A 65 -5.07 -16.88 8.78
C THR A 65 -4.93 -15.68 9.71
N ALA A 66 -4.11 -15.80 10.76
CA ALA A 66 -3.78 -14.70 11.67
C ALA A 66 -3.04 -13.54 10.97
N THR A 67 -2.21 -13.84 9.98
CA THR A 67 -1.51 -12.85 9.17
C THR A 67 -2.47 -12.12 8.23
N VAL A 68 -3.34 -12.85 7.52
CA VAL A 68 -4.39 -12.26 6.66
C VAL A 68 -5.33 -11.36 7.48
N ARG A 69 -5.77 -11.82 8.67
CA ARG A 69 -6.60 -11.03 9.57
C ARG A 69 -5.93 -9.71 9.97
N ARG A 70 -4.63 -9.75 10.26
CA ARG A 70 -3.85 -8.54 10.58
C ARG A 70 -3.78 -7.58 9.39
N TRP A 71 -3.64 -8.07 8.17
CA TRP A 71 -3.64 -7.22 6.97
C TRP A 71 -5.01 -6.57 6.71
N LYS A 72 -6.09 -7.35 6.79
CA LYS A 72 -7.47 -6.83 6.69
C LYS A 72 -7.72 -5.74 7.73
N ARG A 73 -7.33 -6.00 8.98
CA ARG A 73 -7.42 -5.02 10.08
C ARG A 73 -6.57 -3.77 9.82
N TRP A 74 -5.35 -3.94 9.32
CA TRP A 74 -4.45 -2.83 9.01
C TRP A 74 -5.02 -1.89 7.92
N ILE A 75 -5.56 -2.45 6.83
CA ILE A 75 -6.24 -1.66 5.80
C ILE A 75 -7.49 -0.99 6.35
N GLY A 76 -8.30 -1.72 7.12
CA GLY A 76 -9.52 -1.17 7.73
C GLY A 76 -9.23 0.00 8.68
N LEU A 77 -8.24 -0.13 9.56
CA LEU A 77 -7.86 0.92 10.51
C LEU A 77 -7.24 2.15 9.84
N ASN A 78 -6.58 1.97 8.70
CA ASN A 78 -5.98 3.08 7.95
C ASN A 78 -6.88 3.63 6.84
N ALA A 79 -8.13 3.16 6.69
CA ALA A 79 -8.97 3.54 5.54
C ALA A 79 -9.18 5.06 5.41
N THR A 80 -9.46 5.73 6.53
CA THR A 80 -9.62 7.19 6.57
C THR A 80 -8.31 7.93 6.31
N ASP A 81 -7.19 7.45 6.86
CA ASP A 81 -5.86 8.04 6.64
C ASP A 81 -5.42 7.90 5.18
N ILE A 82 -5.69 6.74 4.58
CA ILE A 82 -5.48 6.49 3.15
C ILE A 82 -6.26 7.52 2.33
N ASP A 83 -7.56 7.68 2.58
CA ASP A 83 -8.39 8.66 1.87
C ASP A 83 -7.86 10.09 2.05
N GLY A 84 -7.45 10.47 3.27
CA GLY A 84 -6.86 11.77 3.56
C GLY A 84 -5.55 12.02 2.80
N HIS A 85 -4.65 11.03 2.79
CA HIS A 85 -3.40 11.12 2.04
C HIS A 85 -3.64 11.21 0.53
N LEU A 86 -4.49 10.35 -0.03
CA LEU A 86 -4.81 10.35 -1.46
C LEU A 86 -5.39 11.70 -1.92
N ARG A 87 -6.25 12.33 -1.11
CA ARG A 87 -6.74 13.69 -1.37
C ARG A 87 -5.62 14.72 -1.35
N SER A 88 -4.80 14.71 -0.30
CA SER A 88 -3.73 15.69 -0.13
C SER A 88 -2.71 15.60 -1.28
N ILE A 89 -2.28 14.39 -1.62
CA ILE A 89 -1.35 14.11 -2.71
C ILE A 89 -2.01 14.46 -4.06
N GLY A 90 -3.26 14.05 -4.27
CA GLY A 90 -4.00 14.35 -5.48
C GLY A 90 -4.11 15.86 -5.76
N TYR A 91 -4.38 16.66 -4.74
CA TYR A 91 -4.42 18.12 -4.87
C TYR A 91 -3.03 18.72 -5.10
N ARG A 92 -2.04 18.33 -4.29
CA ARG A 92 -0.72 18.98 -4.27
C ARG A 92 0.18 18.58 -5.44
N GLU A 93 0.16 17.30 -5.80
CA GLU A 93 1.14 16.70 -6.70
C GLU A 93 0.53 16.35 -8.07
N LEU A 94 -0.78 16.04 -8.12
CA LEU A 94 -1.47 15.68 -9.37
C LEU A 94 -2.37 16.79 -9.93
N GLY A 95 -2.50 17.92 -9.22
CA GLY A 95 -3.25 19.08 -9.68
C GLY A 95 -4.78 18.91 -9.69
N PHE A 96 -5.33 17.96 -8.93
CA PHE A 96 -6.78 17.80 -8.81
C PHE A 96 -7.44 19.01 -8.12
N SER A 97 -8.73 19.22 -8.39
CA SER A 97 -9.48 20.38 -7.88
C SER A 97 -9.69 20.31 -6.35
N LYS A 98 -9.99 21.45 -5.74
CA LYS A 98 -10.39 21.53 -4.31
C LYS A 98 -11.66 20.72 -4.02
N GLU A 99 -12.48 20.42 -5.03
CA GLU A 99 -13.66 19.56 -4.88
C GLU A 99 -13.26 18.15 -4.45
N LEU A 100 -12.12 17.64 -4.92
CA LEU A 100 -11.58 16.36 -4.45
C LEU A 100 -11.34 16.39 -2.95
N LEU A 101 -10.72 17.47 -2.42
CA LEU A 101 -10.46 17.62 -0.98
C LEU A 101 -11.76 17.58 -0.17
N ASN A 102 -12.82 18.21 -0.69
CA ASN A 102 -14.11 18.35 -0.02
C ASN A 102 -15.05 17.16 -0.25
N SER A 103 -14.71 16.23 -1.15
CA SER A 103 -15.62 15.14 -1.50
C SER A 103 -15.74 14.13 -0.36
N GLY A 104 -16.96 13.70 -0.02
CA GLY A 104 -17.20 12.67 1.01
C GLY A 104 -16.95 11.23 0.55
N CYS A 105 -16.54 11.02 -0.71
CA CYS A 105 -16.43 9.67 -1.28
C CYS A 105 -15.16 8.94 -0.82
N SER A 106 -15.22 7.62 -0.56
CA SER A 106 -14.00 6.86 -0.28
C SER A 106 -13.19 6.64 -1.56
N LEU A 107 -11.99 7.22 -1.62
CA LEU A 107 -11.06 7.06 -2.74
C LEU A 107 -10.43 5.68 -2.71
N LEU A 108 -10.18 5.12 -1.53
CA LEU A 108 -9.75 3.73 -1.34
C LEU A 108 -10.73 2.77 -2.01
N LEU A 109 -12.03 2.86 -1.70
CA LEU A 109 -13.02 1.97 -2.30
C LEU A 109 -13.12 2.16 -3.82
N LYS A 110 -13.09 3.41 -4.29
CA LYS A 110 -13.09 3.70 -5.74
C LYS A 110 -11.88 3.12 -6.46
N LEU A 111 -10.68 3.23 -5.87
CA LEU A 111 -9.46 2.65 -6.45
C LEU A 111 -9.53 1.14 -6.45
N LYS A 112 -9.98 0.52 -5.35
CA LYS A 112 -10.19 -0.94 -5.27
C LYS A 112 -11.16 -1.45 -6.31
N SER A 113 -12.24 -0.71 -6.61
CA SER A 113 -13.22 -1.12 -7.63
C SER A 113 -12.76 -0.86 -9.06
N SER A 114 -11.91 0.14 -9.27
CA SER A 114 -11.47 0.56 -10.61
C SER A 114 -10.18 -0.13 -11.07
N ILE A 115 -9.36 -0.59 -10.12
CA ILE A 115 -8.07 -1.25 -10.37
C ILE A 115 -8.21 -2.70 -9.90
N SER A 116 -8.31 -3.63 -10.86
CA SER A 116 -8.48 -5.06 -10.57
C SER A 116 -7.27 -5.68 -9.85
N HIS A 117 -6.06 -5.30 -10.25
CA HIS A 117 -4.79 -5.77 -9.65
C HIS A 117 -3.83 -4.59 -9.40
N GLY A 118 -3.05 -4.64 -8.32
CA GLY A 118 -2.07 -3.60 -8.00
C GLY A 118 -2.64 -2.33 -7.36
N TRP A 119 -3.89 -2.35 -6.88
CA TRP A 119 -4.51 -1.21 -6.21
C TRP A 119 -3.75 -0.83 -4.93
N LEU A 120 -3.26 -1.84 -4.18
CA LEU A 120 -2.58 -1.62 -2.90
C LEU A 120 -1.19 -1.04 -3.15
N ARG A 121 -0.47 -1.58 -4.14
CA ARG A 121 0.79 -1.06 -4.69
C ARG A 121 0.65 0.41 -5.05
N THR A 122 -0.39 0.76 -5.78
CA THR A 122 -0.62 2.12 -6.28
C THR A 122 -0.77 3.09 -5.12
N ILE A 123 -1.63 2.75 -4.15
CA ILE A 123 -1.87 3.57 -2.96
C ILE A 123 -0.58 3.71 -2.13
N LEU A 124 0.15 2.62 -1.90
CA LEU A 124 1.36 2.65 -1.08
C LEU A 124 2.48 3.43 -1.74
N CYS A 125 2.69 3.28 -3.05
CA CYS A 125 3.68 4.06 -3.78
C CYS A 125 3.36 5.56 -3.70
N LEU A 126 2.09 5.95 -3.88
CA LEU A 126 1.68 7.34 -3.74
C LEU A 126 1.99 7.88 -2.33
N ILE A 127 1.56 7.18 -1.29
CA ILE A 127 1.69 7.62 0.11
C ILE A 127 3.15 7.65 0.55
N TYR A 128 3.89 6.55 0.38
CA TYR A 128 5.24 6.44 0.93
C TYR A 128 6.26 7.25 0.14
N ASN A 129 6.12 7.33 -1.19
CA ASN A 129 7.03 8.13 -1.99
C ASN A 129 6.72 9.63 -1.91
N SER A 130 5.54 10.04 -1.42
CA SER A 130 5.27 11.44 -1.02
C SER A 130 5.81 11.78 0.37
N GLY A 131 6.45 10.84 1.07
CA GLY A 131 7.00 11.01 2.42
C GLY A 131 5.97 10.83 3.56
N ALA A 132 4.76 10.37 3.26
CA ALA A 132 3.77 9.99 4.28
C ALA A 132 3.92 8.50 4.65
N SER A 133 3.16 8.04 5.64
CA SER A 133 3.19 6.64 6.09
C SER A 133 1.89 6.24 6.74
N LEU A 134 1.53 4.97 6.59
CA LEU A 134 0.38 4.38 7.29
C LEU A 134 0.78 3.90 8.69
N VAL A 135 -0.17 3.91 9.62
CA VAL A 135 0.04 3.42 10.99
C VAL A 135 0.17 1.90 10.97
N PRO A 136 1.28 1.33 11.47
CA PRO A 136 1.44 -0.12 11.55
C PRO A 136 0.52 -0.73 12.63
N VAL A 137 0.06 -1.96 12.40
CA VAL A 137 -0.75 -2.73 13.37
C VAL A 137 0.05 -3.95 13.81
N TYR A 138 0.41 -4.00 15.09
CA TYR A 138 1.26 -5.05 15.68
C TYR A 138 0.49 -6.12 16.46
N THR A 139 -0.85 -5.99 16.58
CA THR A 139 -1.71 -6.84 17.44
C THR A 139 -2.44 -7.92 16.66
#